data_AF-A0A399XDG7-F1
#
_entry.id   AF-A0A399XDG7-F1
#
_cell.length_a   1.000
_cell.length_b   1.000
_cell.length_c   1.000
_cell.angle_alpha   90.00
_cell.angle_beta   90.00
_cell.angle_gamma   90.00
#
_symmetry.space_group_name_H-M   'P 1'
#
loop_
_entity.id
_entity.type
_entity.pdbx_description
1 polymer ?
#
loop_
_entity_poly.entity_id
_entity_poly.type
_entity_poly.pdbx_seq_one_letter_code
_entity_poly.pdbx_strand_id
1 'polypeptide(L)'
;MKLTKTAENITTRFCIVLVSTSLVFLLIEYLTHLEFLFHLSAIPLEILAGVFIVGKFLERREKREKRRQLLFIKSYLFRSEMLNLFLANFNALKFPALTMTRIKNATLDELKQMRKEADTIEYHSLEAMEPVIMEYVNAEQVWHSFKERAITYNFEDTFQDMIFILNFIYNVKLFKNNNPDKRFIFEAEKRAALMEKVKKMLGTGIHKFLDYAIELKESQPNMFYELISDYELSFQIRNIRSGGEEKQS
;
A
#
# COMPACT_ATOMS: atom_id res chain seq x y z
N MET A 1 -5.31 0.58 22.30
CA MET A 1 -5.55 -0.78 22.84
C MET A 1 -6.48 -0.85 24.06
N LYS A 2 -6.54 0.14 24.98
CA LYS A 2 -7.51 0.15 26.10
C LYS A 2 -8.94 0.51 25.66
N LEU A 3 -9.12 1.48 24.75
CA LEU A 3 -10.45 1.96 24.31
C LEU A 3 -11.26 0.92 23.54
N THR A 4 -10.61 0.10 22.70
CA THR A 4 -11.26 -0.98 21.95
C THR A 4 -11.78 -2.08 22.87
N LYS A 5 -11.01 -2.48 23.89
CA LYS A 5 -11.45 -3.47 24.90
C LYS A 5 -12.65 -3.00 25.72
N THR A 6 -12.75 -1.70 26.01
CA THR A 6 -13.88 -1.15 26.78
C THR A 6 -15.16 -1.11 25.94
N ALA A 7 -15.06 -0.71 24.67
CA ALA A 7 -16.18 -0.71 23.74
C ALA A 7 -16.70 -2.13 23.45
N GLU A 8 -15.78 -3.09 23.29
CA GLU A 8 -16.10 -4.51 23.10
C GLU A 8 -16.84 -5.08 24.32
N ASN A 9 -16.36 -4.80 25.54
CA ASN A 9 -17.03 -5.18 26.78
C ASN A 9 -18.44 -4.60 26.94
N ILE A 10 -18.66 -3.35 26.54
CA ILE A 10 -19.99 -2.71 26.60
C ILE A 10 -20.94 -3.35 25.59
N THR A 11 -20.45 -3.64 24.39
CA THR A 11 -21.24 -4.27 23.32
C THR A 11 -21.64 -5.68 23.70
N THR A 12 -20.72 -6.46 24.27
CA THR A 12 -21.01 -7.82 24.79
C THR A 12 -22.05 -7.78 25.91
N ARG A 13 -21.92 -6.87 26.87
CA ARG A 13 -22.90 -6.71 27.97
C ARG A 13 -24.27 -6.31 27.45
N PHE A 14 -24.33 -5.39 26.49
CA PHE A 14 -25.57 -4.95 25.87
C PHE A 14 -26.27 -6.11 25.12
N CYS A 15 -25.53 -6.89 24.34
CA CYS A 15 -26.07 -8.10 23.69
C CYS A 15 -26.58 -9.13 24.70
N ILE A 16 -25.83 -9.39 25.78
CA ILE A 16 -26.26 -10.32 26.84
C ILE A 16 -27.58 -9.84 27.45
N VAL A 17 -27.70 -8.57 27.80
CA VAL A 17 -28.93 -8.02 28.40
C VAL A 17 -30.12 -8.17 27.46
N LEU A 18 -29.98 -7.83 26.16
CA LEU A 18 -31.08 -7.94 25.21
C LEU A 18 -31.51 -9.40 24.99
N VAL A 19 -30.56 -10.33 24.84
CA VAL A 19 -30.85 -11.76 24.69
C VAL A 19 -31.50 -12.32 25.95
N SER A 20 -30.98 -11.99 27.13
CA SER A 20 -31.58 -12.39 28.40
C SER A 20 -33.00 -11.84 28.58
N THR A 21 -33.24 -10.59 28.15
CA THR A 21 -34.57 -9.97 28.22
C THR A 21 -35.57 -10.70 27.31
N SER A 22 -35.17 -11.01 26.08
CA SER A 22 -35.98 -11.83 25.16
C SER A 22 -36.27 -13.21 25.73
N LEU A 23 -35.28 -13.89 26.31
CA LEU A 23 -35.46 -15.21 26.94
C LEU A 23 -36.41 -15.15 28.14
N VAL A 24 -36.36 -14.09 28.94
CA VAL A 24 -37.29 -13.90 30.06
C VAL A 24 -38.71 -13.71 29.55
N PHE A 25 -38.93 -12.90 28.50
CA PHE A 25 -40.26 -12.74 27.91
C PHE A 25 -40.81 -14.03 27.31
N LEU A 26 -39.96 -14.82 26.63
CA LEU A 26 -40.34 -16.15 26.13
C LEU A 26 -40.66 -17.12 27.28
N LEU A 27 -39.90 -17.10 28.37
CA LEU A 27 -40.15 -17.96 29.53
C LEU A 27 -41.49 -17.62 30.21
N ILE A 28 -41.78 -16.33 30.38
CA ILE A 28 -43.05 -15.90 30.97
C ILE A 28 -44.21 -16.23 30.02
N GLU A 29 -44.06 -16.04 28.71
CA GLU A 29 -45.04 -16.48 27.73
C GLU A 29 -45.32 -17.98 27.85
N TYR A 30 -44.27 -18.82 27.87
CA TYR A 30 -44.40 -20.27 28.02
C TYR A 30 -45.18 -20.67 29.29
N LEU A 31 -45.00 -19.93 30.38
CA LEU A 31 -45.66 -20.21 31.66
C LEU A 31 -47.08 -19.63 31.77
N THR A 32 -47.39 -18.56 31.04
CA THR A 32 -48.64 -17.79 31.22
C THR A 32 -49.57 -17.81 30.00
N HIS A 33 -49.09 -18.29 28.85
CA HIS A 33 -49.76 -18.28 27.55
C HIS A 33 -50.25 -16.89 27.09
N LEU A 34 -49.65 -15.82 27.61
CA LEU A 34 -49.93 -14.45 27.17
C LEU A 34 -49.19 -14.16 25.87
N GLU A 35 -49.88 -14.28 24.73
CA GLU A 35 -49.33 -14.07 23.38
C GLU A 35 -48.61 -12.71 23.19
N PHE A 36 -49.03 -11.68 23.92
CA PHE A 36 -48.36 -10.37 23.92
C PHE A 36 -46.86 -10.44 24.27
N LEU A 37 -46.47 -11.36 25.17
CA LEU A 37 -45.08 -11.51 25.61
C LEU A 37 -44.19 -12.14 24.53
N PHE A 38 -44.76 -12.94 23.63
CA PHE A 38 -44.04 -13.43 22.45
C PHE A 38 -43.60 -12.27 21.56
N HIS A 39 -44.50 -11.33 21.26
CA HIS A 39 -44.16 -10.11 20.51
C HIS A 39 -43.13 -9.25 21.25
N LEU A 40 -43.27 -9.12 22.57
CA LEU A 40 -42.33 -8.36 23.39
C LEU A 40 -40.93 -8.98 23.40
N SER A 41 -40.82 -10.31 23.28
CA SER A 41 -39.55 -11.02 23.16
C SER A 41 -38.82 -10.77 21.84
N ALA A 42 -39.55 -10.46 20.77
CA ALA A 42 -38.99 -10.18 19.46
C ALA A 42 -38.31 -8.80 19.41
N ILE A 43 -38.82 -7.80 20.12
CA ILE A 43 -38.32 -6.41 20.07
C ILE A 43 -36.82 -6.31 20.41
N PRO A 44 -36.30 -6.90 21.51
CA PRO A 44 -34.85 -6.86 21.78
C PRO A 44 -34.01 -7.58 20.71
N LEU A 45 -34.53 -8.65 20.09
CA LEU A 45 -33.87 -9.36 18.99
C LEU A 45 -33.83 -8.53 17.70
N GLU A 46 -34.92 -7.82 17.39
CA GLU A 46 -35.00 -6.89 16.25
C GLU A 46 -34.03 -5.73 16.41
N ILE A 47 -33.93 -5.16 17.62
CA ILE A 47 -32.94 -4.11 17.95
C ILE A 47 -31.52 -4.64 17.72
N LEU A 48 -31.23 -5.85 18.20
CA LEU A 48 -29.91 -6.49 18.02
C LEU A 48 -29.62 -6.71 16.53
N ALA A 49 -30.58 -7.24 15.77
CA ALA A 49 -30.47 -7.41 14.32
C ALA A 49 -30.19 -6.07 13.61
N GLY A 50 -30.94 -5.01 13.96
CA GLY A 50 -30.73 -3.67 13.44
C GLY A 50 -29.32 -3.13 13.71
N VAL A 51 -28.85 -3.23 14.95
CA VAL A 51 -27.49 -2.80 15.33
C VAL A 51 -26.41 -3.57 14.56
N PHE A 52 -26.54 -4.90 14.42
CA PHE A 52 -25.57 -5.69 13.66
C PHE A 52 -25.58 -5.38 12.16
N ILE A 53 -26.77 -5.21 11.56
CA ILE A 53 -26.92 -4.89 10.14
C ILE A 53 -26.34 -3.50 9.86
N VAL A 54 -26.73 -2.50 10.63
CA VAL A 54 -26.25 -1.12 10.48
C VAL A 54 -24.74 -1.06 10.75
N GLY A 55 -24.26 -1.73 11.80
CA GLY A 55 -22.83 -1.81 12.12
C GLY A 55 -22.01 -2.38 10.97
N LYS A 56 -22.41 -3.54 10.42
CA LYS A 56 -21.74 -4.14 9.25
C LYS A 56 -21.84 -3.26 8.01
N PHE A 57 -22.96 -2.58 7.81
CA PHE A 57 -23.13 -1.67 6.67
C PHE A 57 -22.18 -0.47 6.76
N LEU A 58 -22.11 0.16 7.94
CA LEU A 58 -21.19 1.28 8.19
C LEU A 58 -19.74 0.85 8.04
N GLU A 59 -19.35 -0.30 8.59
CA GLU A 59 -17.99 -0.84 8.46
C GLU A 59 -17.62 -1.08 6.98
N ARG A 60 -18.53 -1.68 6.19
CA ARG A 60 -18.31 -1.90 4.75
C ARG A 60 -18.17 -0.58 3.99
N ARG A 61 -18.99 0.41 4.33
CA ARG A 61 -18.94 1.74 3.72
C ARG A 61 -17.62 2.43 4.03
N GLU A 62 -17.20 2.43 5.29
CA GLU A 62 -15.94 3.02 5.73
C GLU A 62 -14.74 2.35 5.05
N LYS A 63 -14.70 1.01 4.99
CA LYS A 63 -13.64 0.27 4.28
C LYS A 63 -13.59 0.63 2.80
N ARG A 64 -14.76 0.75 2.14
CA ARG A 64 -14.84 1.13 0.73
C ARG A 64 -14.34 2.56 0.49
N GLU A 65 -14.70 3.48 1.37
CA GLU A 65 -14.26 4.88 1.28
C GLU A 65 -12.76 5.02 1.50
N LYS A 66 -12.22 4.39 2.54
CA LYS A 66 -10.77 4.32 2.80
C LYS A 66 -10.00 3.73 1.63
N ARG A 67 -10.47 2.62 1.05
CA ARG A 67 -9.86 2.01 -0.14
C ARG A 67 -9.85 2.98 -1.32
N ARG A 68 -10.96 3.70 -1.54
CA ARG A 68 -11.07 4.68 -2.62
C ARG A 68 -10.10 5.86 -2.41
N GLN A 69 -10.00 6.38 -1.19
CA GLN A 69 -9.05 7.45 -0.85
C GLN A 69 -7.60 7.00 -1.07
N LEU A 70 -7.24 5.81 -0.58
CA LEU A 70 -5.91 5.24 -0.79
C LEU A 70 -5.60 5.10 -2.28
N LEU A 71 -6.57 4.64 -3.07
CA LEU A 71 -6.39 4.49 -4.51
C LEU A 71 -6.04 5.82 -5.18
N PHE A 72 -6.78 6.89 -4.90
CA PHE A 72 -6.50 8.22 -5.47
C PHE A 72 -5.13 8.76 -5.05
N ILE A 73 -4.76 8.56 -3.78
CA ILE A 73 -3.44 8.97 -3.28
C ILE A 73 -2.35 8.19 -4.00
N LYS A 74 -2.48 6.87 -4.13
CA LYS A 74 -1.54 6.03 -4.91
C LYS A 74 -1.46 6.52 -6.35
N SER A 75 -2.60 6.76 -7.02
CA SER A 75 -2.60 7.23 -8.42
C SER A 75 -1.78 8.49 -8.59
N TYR A 76 -1.99 9.49 -7.74
CA TYR A 76 -1.22 10.72 -7.74
C TYR A 76 0.29 10.47 -7.53
N LEU A 77 0.64 9.68 -6.49
CA LEU A 77 2.02 9.41 -6.13
C LEU A 77 2.76 8.64 -7.24
N PHE A 78 2.19 7.56 -7.75
CA PHE A 78 2.82 6.72 -8.76
C PHE A 78 2.90 7.41 -10.12
N ARG A 79 1.92 8.25 -10.49
CA ARG A 79 1.87 8.92 -11.81
C ARG A 79 2.78 10.14 -11.90
N SER A 80 3.02 10.84 -10.79
CA SER A 80 3.74 12.12 -10.79
C SER A 80 4.97 12.11 -9.90
N GLU A 81 4.79 11.94 -8.59
CA GLU A 81 5.84 12.18 -7.59
C GLU A 81 6.94 11.11 -7.58
N MET A 82 6.60 9.85 -7.86
CA MET A 82 7.53 8.72 -7.81
C MET A 82 7.95 8.20 -9.19
N LEU A 83 7.53 8.90 -10.25
CA LEU A 83 7.77 8.45 -11.63
C LEU A 83 9.26 8.24 -11.93
N ASN A 84 10.10 9.20 -11.53
CA ASN A 84 11.54 9.15 -11.75
C ASN A 84 12.20 7.98 -11.02
N LEU A 85 11.75 7.70 -9.81
CA LEU A 85 12.23 6.61 -8.98
C LEU A 85 11.94 5.25 -9.61
N PHE A 86 10.69 5.02 -10.00
CA PHE A 86 10.32 3.75 -10.61
C PHE A 86 11.01 3.57 -11.97
N LEU A 87 11.09 4.61 -12.80
CA LEU A 87 11.87 4.54 -14.04
C LEU A 87 13.33 4.17 -13.79
N ALA A 88 13.99 4.81 -12.82
CA ALA A 88 15.38 4.47 -12.47
C ALA A 88 15.49 3.01 -11.99
N ASN A 89 14.56 2.57 -11.14
CA ASN A 89 14.56 1.21 -10.59
C ASN A 89 14.38 0.16 -11.69
N PHE A 90 13.37 0.32 -12.55
CA PHE A 90 13.12 -0.60 -13.66
C PHE A 90 14.27 -0.62 -14.68
N ASN A 91 14.88 0.53 -14.98
CA ASN A 91 16.02 0.59 -15.89
C ASN A 91 17.28 -0.10 -15.33
N ALA A 92 17.42 -0.12 -14.00
CA ALA A 92 18.54 -0.76 -13.34
C ALA A 92 18.40 -2.29 -13.23
N LEU A 93 17.20 -2.84 -13.42
CA LEU A 93 16.92 -4.28 -13.32
C LEU A 93 17.48 -5.06 -14.51
N LYS A 94 18.26 -6.10 -14.20
CA LYS A 94 18.68 -7.14 -15.16
C LYS A 94 17.63 -8.25 -15.26
N PHE A 95 17.09 -8.66 -14.12
CA PHE A 95 16.08 -9.72 -14.04
C PHE A 95 15.08 -9.46 -12.89
N PRO A 96 13.78 -9.78 -13.07
CA PRO A 96 13.13 -10.10 -14.34
C PRO A 96 13.10 -8.87 -15.26
N ALA A 97 13.04 -9.10 -16.58
CA ALA A 97 13.02 -8.03 -17.57
C ALA A 97 11.67 -7.28 -17.60
N LEU A 98 11.43 -6.45 -16.58
CA LEU A 98 10.20 -5.69 -16.35
C LEU A 98 10.24 -4.36 -17.08
N THR A 99 9.88 -4.35 -18.36
CA THR A 99 9.73 -3.10 -19.12
C THR A 99 8.30 -2.59 -19.07
N MET A 100 8.11 -1.28 -19.20
CA MET A 100 6.77 -0.66 -19.20
C MET A 100 5.89 -1.22 -20.32
N THR A 101 6.46 -1.47 -21.50
CA THR A 101 5.75 -2.08 -22.62
C THR A 101 5.30 -3.52 -22.33
N ARG A 102 6.13 -4.32 -21.65
CA ARG A 102 5.74 -5.66 -21.21
C ARG A 102 4.60 -5.59 -20.19
N ILE A 103 4.70 -4.71 -19.20
CA ILE A 103 3.65 -4.50 -18.19
C ILE A 103 2.35 -4.07 -18.87
N LYS A 104 2.39 -3.11 -19.80
CA LYS A 104 1.22 -2.58 -20.51
C LYS A 104 0.42 -3.66 -21.24
N ASN A 105 1.16 -4.52 -21.96
CA ASN A 105 0.59 -5.52 -22.86
C ASN A 105 0.27 -6.84 -22.16
N ALA A 106 0.73 -7.02 -20.92
CA ALA A 106 0.46 -8.22 -20.14
C ALA A 106 -1.04 -8.36 -19.80
N THR A 107 -1.49 -9.60 -19.84
CA THR A 107 -2.73 -10.06 -19.20
C THR A 107 -2.60 -9.97 -17.68
N LEU A 108 -3.73 -10.06 -16.99
CA LEU A 108 -3.74 -10.04 -15.53
C LEU A 108 -2.91 -11.19 -14.91
N ASP A 109 -3.01 -12.39 -15.49
CA ASP A 109 -2.27 -13.56 -15.00
C ASP A 109 -0.77 -13.43 -15.25
N GLU A 110 -0.38 -12.88 -16.40
CA GLU A 110 1.02 -12.56 -16.68
C GLU A 110 1.56 -11.49 -15.73
N LEU A 111 0.78 -10.45 -15.38
CA LEU A 111 1.19 -9.47 -14.37
C LEU A 111 1.37 -10.10 -12.99
N LYS A 112 0.47 -11.01 -12.59
CA LYS A 112 0.61 -11.77 -11.34
C LYS A 112 1.85 -12.66 -11.36
N GLN A 113 2.18 -13.24 -12.51
CA GLN A 113 3.38 -14.04 -12.69
C GLN A 113 4.65 -13.17 -12.61
N MET A 114 4.69 -12.03 -13.30
CA MET A 114 5.76 -11.03 -13.19
C MET A 114 5.97 -10.57 -11.75
N ARG A 115 4.89 -10.39 -10.99
CA ARG A 115 4.95 -10.05 -9.56
C ARG A 115 5.63 -11.12 -8.72
N LYS A 116 5.38 -12.40 -9.00
CA LYS A 116 6.07 -13.52 -8.32
C LYS A 116 7.54 -13.60 -8.73
N GLU A 117 7.85 -13.42 -10.01
CA GLU A 117 9.23 -13.39 -10.50
C GLU A 117 10.05 -12.25 -9.90
N ALA A 118 9.39 -11.15 -9.54
CA ALA A 118 10.03 -10.04 -8.84
C ALA A 118 10.49 -10.40 -7.41
N ASP A 119 10.18 -11.59 -6.88
CA ASP A 119 10.75 -12.05 -5.60
C ASP A 119 12.25 -12.39 -5.74
N THR A 120 12.74 -12.61 -6.96
CA THR A 120 14.16 -12.89 -7.27
C THR A 120 14.74 -11.82 -8.19
N ILE A 121 14.76 -10.57 -7.74
CA ILE A 121 15.30 -9.46 -8.53
C ILE A 121 16.83 -9.45 -8.57
N GLU A 122 17.37 -9.10 -9.73
CA GLU A 122 18.78 -8.85 -9.96
C GLU A 122 18.96 -7.51 -10.69
N TYR A 123 19.93 -6.72 -10.22
CA TYR A 123 20.34 -5.48 -10.87
C TYR A 123 21.53 -5.73 -11.80
N HIS A 124 21.72 -4.88 -12.80
CA HIS A 124 22.82 -5.00 -13.77
C HIS A 124 24.20 -4.97 -13.09
N SER A 125 24.36 -4.09 -12.10
CA SER A 125 25.57 -3.99 -11.28
C SER A 125 25.25 -3.25 -9.98
N LEU A 126 26.21 -3.21 -9.05
CA LEU A 126 26.08 -2.38 -7.85
C LEU A 126 25.98 -0.89 -8.22
N GLU A 127 26.76 -0.45 -9.19
CA GLU A 127 26.74 0.93 -9.69
C GLU A 127 25.36 1.32 -10.23
N ALA A 128 24.65 0.39 -10.87
CA ALA A 128 23.30 0.62 -11.37
C ALA A 128 22.27 0.82 -10.24
N MET A 129 22.53 0.34 -9.03
CA MET A 129 21.65 0.53 -7.87
C MET A 129 21.78 1.94 -7.27
N GLU A 130 22.94 2.60 -7.41
CA GLU A 130 23.19 3.91 -6.79
C GLU A 130 22.21 5.00 -7.28
N PRO A 131 21.94 5.18 -8.58
CA PRO A 131 20.94 6.14 -9.04
C PRO A 131 19.56 5.88 -8.46
N VAL A 132 19.16 4.61 -8.32
CA VAL A 132 17.87 4.23 -7.72
C VAL A 132 17.80 4.66 -6.27
N ILE A 133 18.87 4.43 -5.50
CA ILE A 133 18.98 4.87 -4.10
C ILE A 133 18.86 6.39 -4.02
N MET A 134 19.53 7.11 -4.93
CA MET A 134 19.48 8.58 -4.95
C MET A 134 18.09 9.11 -5.32
N GLU A 135 17.32 8.44 -6.18
CA GLU A 135 15.93 8.81 -6.44
C GLU A 135 15.04 8.67 -5.19
N TYR A 136 15.27 7.68 -4.34
CA TYR A 136 14.58 7.62 -3.03
C TYR A 136 14.92 8.82 -2.16
N VAL A 137 16.18 9.24 -2.13
CA VAL A 137 16.63 10.42 -1.38
C VAL A 137 16.03 11.71 -1.95
N ASN A 138 16.02 11.85 -3.28
CA ASN A 138 15.43 13.02 -3.95
C ASN A 138 13.92 13.12 -3.67
N ALA A 139 13.24 11.99 -3.51
CA ALA A 139 11.82 11.92 -3.17
C ALA A 139 11.52 12.04 -1.66
N GLU A 140 12.47 12.40 -0.79
CA GLU A 140 12.29 12.50 0.68
C GLU A 140 11.01 13.24 1.10
N GLN A 141 10.72 14.38 0.48
CA GLN A 141 9.53 15.18 0.79
C GLN A 141 8.22 14.47 0.42
N VAL A 142 8.24 13.65 -0.63
CA VAL A 142 7.10 12.83 -1.05
C VAL A 142 6.80 11.79 0.02
N TRP A 143 7.83 11.13 0.55
CA TRP A 143 7.70 10.13 1.61
C TRP A 143 7.18 10.74 2.92
N HIS A 144 7.67 11.93 3.29
CA HIS A 144 7.11 12.68 4.43
C HIS A 144 5.64 13.03 4.22
N SER A 145 5.29 13.56 3.06
CA SER A 145 3.90 13.89 2.71
C SER A 145 3.01 12.65 2.76
N PHE A 146 3.50 11.50 2.29
CA PHE A 146 2.74 10.27 2.32
C PHE A 146 2.60 9.70 3.73
N LYS A 147 3.62 9.81 4.58
CA LYS A 147 3.56 9.49 6.01
C LYS A 147 2.48 10.30 6.72
N GLU A 148 2.42 11.62 6.51
CA GLU A 148 1.38 12.48 7.12
C GLU A 148 -0.03 12.09 6.65
N ARG A 149 -0.19 11.77 5.36
CA ARG A 149 -1.47 11.26 4.83
C ARG A 149 -1.82 9.89 5.44
N ALA A 150 -0.86 8.99 5.59
CA ALA A 150 -1.08 7.67 6.19
C ALA A 150 -1.56 7.79 7.64
N ILE A 151 -1.03 8.72 8.42
CA ILE A 151 -1.53 9.05 9.77
C ILE A 151 -2.96 9.58 9.68
N THR A 152 -3.19 10.59 8.82
CA THR A 152 -4.49 11.26 8.68
C THR A 152 -5.62 10.29 8.34
N TYR A 153 -5.36 9.33 7.46
CA TYR A 153 -6.37 8.35 7.00
C TYR A 153 -6.31 7.01 7.73
N ASN A 154 -5.45 6.88 8.75
CA ASN A 154 -5.23 5.66 9.53
C ASN A 154 -4.85 4.44 8.67
N PHE A 155 -3.91 4.64 7.73
CA PHE A 155 -3.30 3.57 6.94
C PHE A 155 -2.07 3.01 7.66
N GLU A 156 -2.29 2.21 8.71
CA GLU A 156 -1.25 1.72 9.62
C GLU A 156 -0.09 1.02 8.90
N ASP A 157 -0.37 0.07 8.00
CA ASP A 157 0.67 -0.64 7.25
C ASP A 157 1.50 0.31 6.37
N THR A 158 0.84 1.31 5.75
CA THR A 158 1.52 2.32 4.95
C THR A 158 2.41 3.19 5.82
N PHE A 159 1.96 3.55 7.02
CA PHE A 159 2.76 4.32 7.96
C PHE A 159 4.03 3.56 8.39
N GLN A 160 3.93 2.25 8.64
CA GLN A 160 5.10 1.41 8.95
C GLN A 160 6.09 1.35 7.78
N ASP A 161 5.60 1.19 6.55
CA ASP A 161 6.43 1.23 5.35
C ASP A 161 7.19 2.58 5.26
N MET A 162 6.52 3.70 5.56
CA MET A 162 7.16 5.02 5.53
C MET A 162 8.28 5.18 6.55
N ILE A 163 8.15 4.61 7.75
CA ILE A 163 9.22 4.65 8.76
C ILE A 163 10.47 3.96 8.23
N PHE A 164 10.32 2.79 7.61
CA PHE A 164 11.44 2.05 7.02
C PHE A 164 12.12 2.87 5.91
N ILE A 165 11.34 3.43 4.99
CA ILE A 165 11.85 4.24 3.86
C ILE A 165 12.59 5.48 4.37
N LEU A 166 12.00 6.25 5.28
CA LEU A 166 12.60 7.47 5.82
C LEU A 166 13.86 7.17 6.63
N ASN A 167 13.89 6.07 7.39
CA ASN A 167 15.12 5.64 8.07
C ASN A 167 16.22 5.28 7.07
N PHE A 168 15.88 4.59 5.98
CA PHE A 168 16.83 4.27 4.93
C PHE A 168 17.41 5.54 4.30
N ILE A 169 16.56 6.49 3.90
CA ILE A 169 16.96 7.79 3.33
C ILE A 169 17.88 8.54 4.29
N TYR A 170 17.53 8.58 5.58
CA TYR A 170 18.36 9.22 6.60
C TYR A 170 19.78 8.62 6.64
N ASN A 171 19.90 7.29 6.60
CA ASN A 171 21.21 6.62 6.60
C ASN A 171 22.03 6.95 5.34
N VAL A 172 21.39 7.00 4.17
CA VAL A 172 22.06 7.38 2.91
C VAL A 172 22.54 8.82 2.98
N LYS A 173 21.68 9.76 3.39
CA LYS A 173 22.04 11.18 3.54
C LYS A 173 23.18 11.38 4.52
N LEU A 174 23.13 10.71 5.68
CA LEU A 174 24.19 10.78 6.69
C LEU A 174 25.54 10.31 6.11
N PHE A 175 25.55 9.21 5.35
CA PHE A 175 26.77 8.74 4.68
C PHE A 175 27.27 9.75 3.64
N LYS A 176 26.39 10.25 2.77
CA LYS A 176 26.73 11.17 1.68
C LYS A 176 27.22 12.53 2.20
N ASN A 177 26.65 13.03 3.28
CA ASN A 177 27.12 14.28 3.92
C ASN A 177 28.56 14.14 4.45
N ASN A 178 28.92 12.97 4.96
CA ASN A 178 30.27 12.68 5.46
C ASN A 178 31.24 12.23 4.36
N ASN A 179 30.73 11.78 3.21
CA ASN A 179 31.51 11.27 2.09
C ASN A 179 30.88 11.68 0.74
N PRO A 180 30.96 12.97 0.34
CA PRO A 180 30.27 13.48 -0.84
C PRO A 180 30.61 12.73 -2.14
N ASP A 181 31.88 12.36 -2.32
CA ASP A 181 32.39 11.74 -3.55
C ASP A 181 32.24 10.21 -3.58
N LYS A 182 31.87 9.59 -2.46
CA LYS A 182 31.72 8.13 -2.38
C LYS A 182 30.29 7.71 -2.70
N ARG A 183 30.13 6.61 -3.42
CA ARG A 183 28.83 5.96 -3.64
C ARG A 183 28.44 5.14 -2.42
N PHE A 184 27.19 5.27 -2.00
CA PHE A 184 26.67 4.57 -0.83
C PHE A 184 26.67 3.05 -1.03
N ILE A 185 26.37 2.59 -2.25
CA ILE A 185 26.27 1.16 -2.56
C ILE A 185 27.55 0.37 -2.25
N PHE A 186 28.73 0.94 -2.50
CA PHE A 186 30.01 0.27 -2.20
C PHE A 186 30.31 0.22 -0.70
N GLU A 187 29.77 1.14 0.09
CA GLU A 187 29.83 1.03 1.55
C GLU A 187 28.82 0.00 2.07
N ALA A 188 27.64 -0.07 1.45
CA ALA A 188 26.64 -1.08 1.76
C ALA A 188 27.15 -2.49 1.47
N GLU A 189 27.84 -2.71 0.35
CA GLU A 189 28.42 -4.00 -0.04
C GLU A 189 29.35 -4.58 1.05
N LYS A 190 30.17 -3.74 1.69
CA LYS A 190 31.08 -4.15 2.75
C LYS A 190 30.37 -4.61 4.03
N ARG A 191 29.07 -4.31 4.17
CA ARG A 191 28.29 -4.56 5.38
C ARG A 191 27.02 -5.33 5.01
N ALA A 192 27.04 -6.65 5.18
CA ALA A 192 25.94 -7.54 4.78
C ALA A 192 24.55 -7.04 5.21
N ALA A 193 24.38 -6.61 6.46
CA ALA A 193 23.10 -6.09 6.98
C ALA A 193 22.63 -4.80 6.28
N LEU A 194 23.55 -3.96 5.82
CA LEU A 194 23.23 -2.74 5.08
C LEU A 194 22.86 -3.06 3.63
N MET A 195 23.60 -3.98 3.00
CA MET A 195 23.26 -4.48 1.66
C MET A 195 21.90 -5.17 1.62
N GLU A 196 21.57 -5.98 2.63
CA GLU A 196 20.23 -6.57 2.82
C GLU A 196 19.13 -5.49 2.84
N LYS A 197 19.34 -4.39 3.59
CA LYS A 197 18.42 -3.26 3.61
C LYS A 197 18.26 -2.60 2.25
N VAL A 198 19.37 -2.41 1.52
CA VAL A 198 19.34 -1.89 0.15
C VAL A 198 18.50 -2.79 -0.75
N LYS A 199 18.83 -4.09 -0.83
CA LYS A 199 18.09 -5.06 -1.66
C LYS A 199 16.60 -5.08 -1.32
N LYS A 200 16.27 -5.14 -0.02
CA LYS A 200 14.89 -5.09 0.47
C LYS A 200 14.19 -3.81 0.01
N MET A 201 14.83 -2.66 0.16
CA MET A 201 14.27 -1.36 -0.18
C MET A 201 13.94 -1.25 -1.67
N LEU A 202 14.92 -1.55 -2.54
CA LEU A 202 14.73 -1.41 -3.97
C LEU A 202 13.71 -2.45 -4.50
N GLY A 203 13.74 -3.68 -3.99
CA GLY A 203 12.79 -4.73 -4.37
C GLY A 203 11.37 -4.50 -3.87
N THR A 204 11.20 -3.99 -2.64
CA THR A 204 9.89 -3.60 -2.13
C THR A 204 9.25 -2.54 -3.04
N GLY A 205 10.04 -1.61 -3.59
CA GLY A 205 9.55 -0.66 -4.59
C GLY A 205 8.93 -1.34 -5.81
N ILE A 206 9.66 -2.26 -6.44
CA ILE A 206 9.17 -3.01 -7.62
C ILE A 206 7.90 -3.80 -7.28
N HIS A 207 7.90 -4.48 -6.13
CA HIS A 207 6.75 -5.22 -5.62
C HIS A 207 5.52 -4.33 -5.49
N LYS A 208 5.64 -3.19 -4.80
CA LYS A 208 4.52 -2.26 -4.59
C LYS A 208 4.02 -1.65 -5.89
N PHE A 209 4.90 -1.40 -6.86
CA PHE A 209 4.49 -0.97 -8.20
C PHE A 209 3.65 -2.04 -8.91
N LEU A 210 4.13 -3.28 -8.94
CA LEU A 210 3.42 -4.38 -9.59
C LEU A 210 2.11 -4.71 -8.87
N ASP A 211 2.09 -4.70 -7.54
CA ASP A 211 0.86 -4.86 -6.74
C ASP A 211 -0.17 -3.80 -7.12
N TYR A 212 0.27 -2.55 -7.29
CA TYR A 212 -0.60 -1.46 -7.69
C TYR A 212 -1.06 -1.57 -9.16
N ALA A 213 -0.17 -1.97 -10.06
CA ALA A 213 -0.50 -2.22 -11.46
C ALA A 213 -1.55 -3.35 -11.60
N ILE A 214 -1.42 -4.43 -10.82
CA ILE A 214 -2.41 -5.51 -10.72
C ILE A 214 -3.74 -4.97 -10.17
N GLU A 215 -3.71 -4.21 -9.06
CA GLU A 215 -4.92 -3.60 -8.47
C GLU A 215 -5.66 -2.73 -9.50
N LEU A 216 -4.94 -1.93 -10.30
CA LEU A 216 -5.53 -1.12 -11.35
C LEU A 216 -6.04 -1.96 -12.52
N LYS A 217 -5.29 -2.97 -12.99
CA LYS A 217 -5.73 -3.83 -14.10
C LYS A 217 -7.03 -4.58 -13.75
N GLU A 218 -7.19 -5.00 -12.50
CA GLU A 218 -8.40 -5.67 -12.02
C GLU A 218 -9.58 -4.73 -11.82
N SER A 219 -9.34 -3.57 -11.20
CA SER A 219 -10.44 -2.72 -10.71
C SER A 219 -10.72 -1.47 -11.54
N GLN A 220 -9.70 -0.93 -12.23
CA GLN A 220 -9.77 0.32 -13.01
C GLN A 220 -8.85 0.27 -14.25
N PRO A 221 -9.19 -0.54 -15.28
CA PRO A 221 -8.31 -0.79 -16.43
C PRO A 221 -7.89 0.48 -17.19
N ASN A 222 -8.76 1.47 -17.30
CA ASN A 222 -8.43 2.73 -17.98
C ASN A 222 -7.30 3.47 -17.25
N MET A 223 -7.35 3.54 -15.93
CA MET A 223 -6.29 4.17 -15.13
C MET A 223 -4.99 3.37 -15.16
N PHE A 224 -5.06 2.04 -15.29
CA PHE A 224 -3.88 1.23 -15.57
C PHE A 224 -3.21 1.66 -16.89
N TYR A 225 -3.98 1.77 -17.99
CA TYR A 225 -3.42 2.13 -19.29
C TYR A 225 -2.85 3.56 -19.31
N GLU A 226 -3.53 4.50 -18.67
CA GLU A 226 -3.01 5.87 -18.50
C GLU A 226 -1.70 5.89 -17.72
N LEU A 227 -1.66 5.22 -16.56
CA LEU A 227 -0.45 5.15 -15.73
C LEU A 227 0.72 4.61 -16.54
N ILE A 228 0.59 3.43 -17.15
CA ILE A 228 1.72 2.81 -17.86
C ILE A 228 2.12 3.63 -19.10
N SER A 229 1.16 4.26 -19.78
CA SER A 229 1.47 5.12 -20.93
C SER A 229 2.27 6.36 -20.54
N ASP A 230 1.98 6.98 -19.39
CA ASP A 230 2.76 8.12 -18.89
C ASP A 230 4.22 7.73 -18.58
N TYR A 231 4.43 6.51 -18.09
CA TYR A 231 5.77 5.95 -17.90
C TYR A 231 6.50 5.71 -19.22
N GLU A 232 5.83 5.15 -20.22
CA GLU A 232 6.41 4.96 -21.57
C GLU A 232 6.79 6.31 -22.21
N LEU A 233 5.89 7.30 -22.13
CA LEU A 233 6.14 8.65 -22.65
C LEU A 233 7.33 9.31 -21.95
N SER A 234 7.39 9.22 -20.62
CA SER A 234 8.49 9.80 -19.85
C SER A 234 9.82 9.11 -20.13
N PHE A 235 9.82 7.79 -20.35
CA PHE A 235 10.99 7.04 -20.77
C PHE A 235 11.49 7.49 -22.16
N GLN A 236 10.59 7.68 -23.12
CA GLN A 236 10.93 8.19 -24.45
C GLN A 236 11.53 9.60 -24.40
N ILE A 237 10.93 10.51 -23.62
CA ILE A 237 11.43 11.89 -23.45
C ILE A 237 12.85 11.90 -22.85
N ARG A 238 13.12 11.03 -21.86
CA ARG A 238 14.46 10.90 -21.28
C ARG A 238 15.48 10.46 -22.32
N ASN A 239 15.18 9.43 -23.11
CA ASN A 239 16.11 8.92 -24.13
C ASN A 239 16.42 9.93 -25.24
N ILE A 240 15.45 10.78 -25.60
CA ILE A 240 15.68 11.88 -26.56
C ILE A 240 16.70 12.88 -26.01
N ARG A 241 16.65 13.21 -24.71
CA ARG A 241 17.62 14.11 -24.08
C ARG A 241 19.01 13.49 -24.03
N SER A 242 19.12 12.22 -23.61
CA SER A 242 20.42 11.52 -23.55
C SER A 242 21.11 11.40 -24.92
N GLY A 243 20.34 11.10 -25.98
CA GLY A 243 20.87 11.02 -27.35
C GLY A 243 21.15 12.37 -28.01
N GLY A 244 20.66 13.47 -27.42
CA GLY A 244 21.01 14.83 -27.83
C GLY A 244 22.34 15.31 -27.25
N GLU A 245 22.70 14.87 -26.05
CA GLU A 245 23.96 15.19 -25.38
C GLU A 245 25.15 14.42 -25.99
N GLU A 246 24.95 13.15 -26.42
CA GLU A 246 26.00 12.37 -27.11
C GLU A 246 26.36 12.92 -28.51
N LYS A 247 25.51 13.75 -29.13
CA LYS A 247 25.80 14.37 -30.45
C LYS A 247 26.48 15.74 -30.34
N GLN A 248 26.74 16.23 -29.13
CA GLN A 248 27.41 17.51 -28.88
C GLN A 248 28.77 17.37 -28.17
N SER A 249 29.25 16.13 -27.97
CA SER A 249 30.58 15.79 -27.46
C SER A 249 31.52 15.41 -28.60
#